data_AF-A0A2Z6CN25-F1
#
_entry.id   AF-A0A2Z6CN25-F1
#
_cell.length_a   1.000
_cell.length_b   1.000
_cell.length_c   1.000
_cell.angle_alpha   90.00
_cell.angle_beta   90.00
_cell.angle_gamma   90.00
#
_symmetry.space_group_name_H-M   'P 1'
#
loop_
_entity.id
_entity.type
_entity.pdbx_description
1 polymer ?
#
loop_
_entity_poly.entity_id
_entity_poly.type
_entity_poly.pdbx_seq_one_letter_code
_entity_poly.pdbx_strand_id
1 'polypeptide(L)'
;MKPMLKNPQTTNQARIFTALVLTSILSVASGLTLIKSAIANPINLLPATTNEVYADKSKPNRLPPSVTNAVLRDLASRIGTSRGELQIVNYSQKTWRNGCLELPQPNEFCTQALVPGWLVVVSNGRQKWTYHTNNNGRSLRLASSNNSSQNELPRKVREAVLQQAQEVSGLSARSLSILNFKATDWSDGCDRSTPPYPCDPIVVSGWQVTVGAANQRWVFLSDNDGARVKLAKDQNSTNANKPLTIPQSELPPPLDQGVVFRQISSGGFAGRTYQTVLLNDGSLIRVRIGDANDSERSVRRVSRQQVQQFEQLLQRTRGEFRNVNYPAPTGAADYITYTLTSRQGTVQYNDIAQNNLPQNLQLVIKAWSEINNNQATDDTSKLVPIPQSELPPPLDQGVVFRQISSGGFAARTYETVLRNDGTLIRVRVGDANDSERSVRRISRQQVQQFEQLLQRTKWDFRNVSYPAPNGAADFITHTLTSQNGTVQYNDISQNNLPTKLQRVVTAWNQLLGTSQ
;
A
#
# COMPACT_ATOMS: atom_id res chain seq x y z
N MET A 1 -51.20 -22.91 -38.53
CA MET A 1 -51.87 -24.22 -38.34
C MET A 1 -50.99 -25.15 -37.51
N LYS A 2 -51.54 -26.27 -37.04
CA LYS A 2 -50.95 -27.43 -36.31
C LYS A 2 -51.37 -28.71 -37.07
N PRO A 3 -50.99 -29.96 -36.70
CA PRO A 3 -49.99 -30.47 -35.73
C PRO A 3 -48.94 -31.38 -36.47
N MET A 4 -48.14 -32.36 -35.97
CA MET A 4 -48.22 -33.43 -34.93
C MET A 4 -46.79 -33.87 -34.46
N LEU A 5 -46.53 -34.16 -33.16
CA LEU A 5 -46.41 -35.48 -32.45
C LEU A 5 -45.24 -36.41 -32.94
N LYS A 6 -44.47 -37.16 -32.11
CA LYS A 6 -44.42 -37.37 -30.62
C LYS A 6 -43.02 -37.92 -30.16
N ASN A 7 -42.77 -38.02 -28.85
CA ASN A 7 -41.57 -38.57 -28.16
C ASN A 7 -41.67 -40.11 -27.94
N PRO A 8 -40.64 -40.90 -27.49
CA PRO A 8 -40.11 -40.87 -26.10
C PRO A 8 -38.60 -41.22 -25.88
N GLN A 9 -38.16 -41.28 -24.62
CA GLN A 9 -36.81 -41.65 -24.12
C GLN A 9 -36.69 -43.12 -23.64
N THR A 10 -35.47 -43.62 -23.43
CA THR A 10 -35.15 -44.69 -22.44
C THR A 10 -33.78 -44.51 -21.77
N THR A 11 -33.73 -44.71 -20.45
CA THR A 11 -32.52 -44.78 -19.60
C THR A 11 -32.13 -46.24 -19.34
N ASN A 12 -30.90 -46.55 -18.91
CA ASN A 12 -30.59 -47.85 -18.28
C ASN A 12 -29.50 -47.77 -17.20
N GLN A 13 -29.56 -48.67 -16.21
CA GLN A 13 -28.69 -48.74 -15.04
C GLN A 13 -28.54 -50.19 -14.49
N ALA A 14 -27.53 -50.38 -13.63
CA ALA A 14 -27.45 -51.33 -12.51
C ALA A 14 -26.92 -52.77 -12.72
N ARG A 15 -26.61 -53.40 -11.55
CA ARG A 15 -26.07 -54.76 -11.26
C ARG A 15 -24.55 -54.86 -11.44
N ILE A 16 -23.70 -55.08 -10.41
CA ILE A 16 -23.73 -55.79 -9.10
C ILE A 16 -23.70 -57.32 -9.23
N PHE A 17 -22.63 -57.93 -8.70
CA PHE A 17 -22.55 -59.31 -8.19
C PHE A 17 -21.43 -59.42 -7.12
N THR A 18 -21.37 -60.54 -6.36
CA THR A 18 -20.77 -60.60 -5.01
C THR A 18 -20.25 -62.00 -4.65
N ALA A 19 -19.35 -62.11 -3.65
CA ALA A 19 -19.11 -63.30 -2.79
C ALA A 19 -18.38 -64.54 -3.42
N LEU A 20 -17.74 -65.50 -2.71
CA LEU A 20 -17.24 -65.61 -1.31
C LEU A 20 -16.09 -66.69 -1.20
N VAL A 21 -15.11 -66.47 -0.30
CA VAL A 21 -14.47 -67.40 0.69
C VAL A 21 -14.22 -68.91 0.39
N LEU A 22 -13.03 -69.42 0.77
CA LEU A 22 -12.88 -70.59 1.69
C LEU A 22 -11.49 -70.64 2.39
N THR A 23 -11.24 -71.64 3.27
CA THR A 23 -10.26 -71.55 4.39
C THR A 23 -9.67 -72.90 4.88
N SER A 24 -8.38 -72.94 5.26
CA SER A 24 -7.73 -74.04 6.04
C SER A 24 -6.36 -73.62 6.63
N ILE A 25 -5.70 -74.19 7.66
CA ILE A 25 -5.97 -75.02 8.88
C ILE A 25 -4.65 -75.80 9.21
N LEU A 26 -4.14 -76.04 10.43
CA LEU A 26 -4.33 -75.52 11.81
C LEU A 26 -3.21 -76.12 12.71
N SER A 27 -2.59 -75.39 13.67
CA SER A 27 -1.73 -76.00 14.73
C SER A 27 -1.87 -75.30 16.11
N VAL A 28 -1.53 -76.01 17.21
CA VAL A 28 -2.02 -75.73 18.59
C VAL A 28 -0.96 -76.00 19.68
N ALA A 29 -0.87 -75.11 20.70
CA ALA A 29 -0.48 -75.35 22.12
C ALA A 29 -0.12 -73.99 22.80
N SER A 30 -0.31 -73.71 24.09
CA SER A 30 -1.12 -74.31 25.19
C SER A 30 -1.15 -73.31 26.37
N GLY A 31 -2.21 -73.30 27.20
CA GLY A 31 -2.19 -72.63 28.52
C GLY A 31 -3.43 -71.81 28.90
N LEU A 32 -3.91 -71.97 30.15
CA LEU A 32 -4.91 -71.13 30.81
C LEU A 32 -4.16 -70.02 31.61
N THR A 33 -4.73 -68.89 32.07
CA THR A 33 -5.98 -68.71 32.84
C THR A 33 -6.65 -67.32 32.78
N LEU A 34 -7.98 -67.35 32.95
CA LEU A 34 -8.95 -66.45 33.60
C LEU A 34 -8.62 -64.97 34.00
N ILE A 35 -9.68 -64.13 33.92
CA ILE A 35 -9.89 -62.75 34.47
C ILE A 35 -8.91 -61.67 33.93
N LYS A 36 -9.33 -60.50 33.41
CA LYS A 36 -10.44 -59.63 33.82
C LYS A 36 -10.79 -58.61 32.73
N SER A 37 -12.09 -58.45 32.41
CA SER A 37 -12.55 -57.38 31.51
C SER A 37 -12.36 -56.00 32.16
N ALA A 38 -11.81 -55.05 31.41
CA ALA A 38 -11.67 -53.65 31.81
C ALA A 38 -12.42 -52.73 30.84
N ILE A 39 -13.07 -51.71 31.38
CA ILE A 39 -13.93 -50.79 30.64
C ILE A 39 -13.08 -49.65 30.06
N ALA A 40 -13.31 -49.26 28.81
CA ALA A 40 -12.71 -48.07 28.23
C ALA A 40 -13.51 -46.82 28.57
N ASN A 41 -12.82 -45.75 29.01
CA ASN A 41 -13.25 -44.37 28.80
C ASN A 41 -12.02 -43.42 28.86
N PRO A 42 -12.08 -42.23 28.24
CA PRO A 42 -10.89 -41.50 27.81
C PRO A 42 -10.38 -40.45 28.81
N ILE A 43 -9.08 -40.12 28.74
CA ILE A 43 -8.46 -38.96 29.39
C ILE A 43 -7.50 -38.28 28.39
N ASN A 44 -7.57 -36.95 28.31
CA ASN A 44 -6.64 -36.10 27.56
C ASN A 44 -5.23 -36.12 28.16
N LEU A 45 -4.18 -36.00 27.32
CA LEU A 45 -2.92 -35.40 27.73
C LEU A 45 -2.27 -34.61 26.59
N LEU A 46 -1.96 -33.35 26.87
CA LEU A 46 -0.93 -32.59 26.16
C LEU A 46 0.46 -33.02 26.70
N PRO A 47 1.53 -32.90 25.90
CA PRO A 47 2.80 -33.56 26.22
C PRO A 47 3.61 -32.83 27.29
N ALA A 48 4.26 -33.60 28.17
CA ALA A 48 5.30 -33.12 29.09
C ALA A 48 6.55 -34.01 28.99
N THR A 49 7.60 -33.45 28.39
CA THR A 49 9.03 -33.80 28.47
C THR A 49 9.45 -35.12 29.15
N THR A 50 9.99 -36.03 28.35
CA THR A 50 11.22 -36.77 28.70
C THR A 50 12.23 -36.60 27.57
N ASN A 51 13.46 -36.24 27.92
CA ASN A 51 14.58 -36.19 26.97
C ASN A 51 15.30 -37.54 26.94
N GLU A 52 16.00 -37.78 25.83
CA GLU A 52 16.91 -38.91 25.58
C GLU A 52 16.18 -40.27 25.42
N VAL A 53 16.53 -41.12 24.45
CA VAL A 53 17.73 -41.16 23.59
C VAL A 53 17.37 -41.12 22.11
N TYR A 54 17.87 -40.11 21.37
CA TYR A 54 18.10 -40.20 19.92
C TYR A 54 19.18 -39.22 19.43
N ALA A 55 20.31 -39.15 20.15
CA ALA A 55 21.59 -38.84 19.50
C ALA A 55 22.01 -40.08 18.67
N ASP A 56 22.63 -40.02 17.50
CA ASP A 56 23.36 -38.95 16.80
C ASP A 56 23.10 -39.19 15.28
N LYS A 57 22.84 -38.22 14.40
CA LYS A 57 23.85 -37.31 13.84
C LYS A 57 23.28 -36.03 13.22
N SER A 58 23.49 -34.90 13.90
CA SER A 58 23.54 -33.58 13.27
C SER A 58 24.84 -33.42 12.48
N LYS A 59 24.92 -34.03 11.29
CA LYS A 59 25.99 -33.67 10.34
C LYS A 59 25.88 -32.17 10.04
N PRO A 60 27.00 -31.42 10.03
CA PRO A 60 26.97 -30.04 9.57
C PRO A 60 26.46 -29.99 8.14
N ASN A 61 25.73 -28.93 7.81
CA ASN A 61 25.23 -28.63 6.48
C ASN A 61 26.43 -28.45 5.52
N ARG A 62 26.90 -29.56 4.92
CA ARG A 62 28.16 -29.65 4.17
C ARG A 62 27.90 -30.02 2.73
N LEU A 63 28.38 -29.18 1.80
CA LEU A 63 28.17 -29.35 0.37
C LEU A 63 28.65 -30.74 -0.12
N PRO A 64 27.80 -31.52 -0.83
CA PRO A 64 28.19 -32.84 -1.32
C PRO A 64 29.41 -32.78 -2.25
N PRO A 65 30.40 -33.69 -2.13
CA PRO A 65 31.57 -33.69 -3.00
C PRO A 65 31.25 -33.79 -4.50
N SER A 66 30.11 -34.37 -4.89
CA SER A 66 29.66 -34.39 -6.28
C SER A 66 29.28 -33.00 -6.79
N VAL A 67 28.52 -32.23 -5.99
CA VAL A 67 28.18 -30.83 -6.27
C VAL A 67 29.43 -29.96 -6.36
N THR A 68 30.32 -30.06 -5.36
CA THR A 68 31.60 -29.35 -5.33
C THR A 68 32.43 -29.62 -6.59
N ASN A 69 32.56 -30.89 -7.00
CA ASN A 69 33.33 -31.25 -8.20
C ASN A 69 32.65 -30.81 -9.50
N ALA A 70 31.32 -30.87 -9.58
CA ALA A 70 30.59 -30.46 -10.78
C ALA A 70 30.68 -28.94 -11.01
N VAL A 71 30.39 -28.14 -9.98
CA VAL A 71 30.43 -26.66 -10.05
C VAL A 71 31.85 -26.16 -10.34
N LEU A 72 32.88 -26.68 -9.66
CA LEU A 72 34.27 -26.27 -9.90
C LEU A 72 34.80 -26.71 -11.27
N ARG A 73 34.28 -27.80 -11.86
CA ARG A 73 34.67 -28.25 -13.21
C ARG A 73 34.01 -27.39 -14.28
N ASP A 74 32.71 -27.13 -14.16
CA ASP A 74 31.96 -26.31 -15.12
C ASP A 74 32.51 -24.88 -15.16
N LEU A 75 32.74 -24.24 -14.00
CA LEU A 75 33.31 -22.89 -13.98
C LEU A 75 34.72 -22.83 -14.57
N ALA A 76 35.61 -23.78 -14.21
CA ALA A 76 36.96 -23.85 -14.78
C ALA A 76 36.93 -23.95 -16.32
N SER A 77 36.02 -24.77 -16.86
CA SER A 77 35.83 -24.94 -18.29
C SER A 77 35.24 -23.71 -19.00
N ARG A 78 34.48 -22.86 -18.29
CA ARG A 78 33.89 -21.63 -18.86
C ARG A 78 34.88 -20.46 -18.92
N ILE A 79 35.79 -20.35 -17.96
CA ILE A 79 36.71 -19.19 -17.84
C ILE A 79 38.19 -19.53 -18.09
N GLY A 80 38.50 -20.77 -18.47
CA GLY A 80 39.85 -21.18 -18.90
C GLY A 80 40.90 -21.23 -17.79
N THR A 81 40.50 -21.40 -16.53
CA THR A 81 41.40 -21.39 -15.35
C THR A 81 41.63 -22.78 -14.77
N SER A 82 42.70 -22.94 -13.98
CA SER A 82 42.91 -24.17 -13.20
C SER A 82 41.87 -24.32 -12.10
N ARG A 83 41.40 -25.56 -11.86
CA ARG A 83 40.50 -25.87 -10.74
C ARG A 83 41.09 -25.53 -9.36
N GLY A 84 42.42 -25.44 -9.24
CA GLY A 84 43.10 -25.05 -8.00
C GLY A 84 42.96 -23.57 -7.64
N GLU A 85 42.67 -22.71 -8.62
CA GLU A 85 42.45 -21.27 -8.43
C GLU A 85 41.01 -20.94 -8.01
N LEU A 86 40.12 -21.95 -7.96
CA LEU A 86 38.70 -21.79 -7.67
C LEU A 86 38.34 -22.35 -6.30
N GLN A 87 37.80 -21.48 -5.43
CA GLN A 87 37.39 -21.82 -4.07
C GLN A 87 35.89 -21.60 -3.88
N ILE A 88 35.19 -22.54 -3.23
CA ILE A 88 33.80 -22.33 -2.81
C ILE A 88 33.81 -21.52 -1.51
N VAL A 89 33.28 -20.30 -1.56
CA VAL A 89 33.31 -19.32 -0.46
C VAL A 89 31.99 -19.19 0.29
N ASN A 90 30.88 -19.69 -0.26
CA ASN A 90 29.61 -19.83 0.43
C ASN A 90 28.75 -20.91 -0.25
N TYR A 91 27.82 -21.53 0.47
CA TYR A 91 26.79 -22.40 -0.09
C TYR A 91 25.62 -22.55 0.87
N SER A 92 24.43 -22.79 0.34
CA SER A 92 23.22 -23.07 1.11
C SER A 92 22.31 -24.06 0.39
N GLN A 93 21.61 -24.90 1.15
CA GLN A 93 20.62 -25.81 0.59
C GLN A 93 19.33 -25.02 0.28
N LYS A 94 18.78 -25.18 -0.92
CA LYS A 94 17.56 -24.50 -1.38
C LYS A 94 16.73 -25.42 -2.27
N THR A 95 15.40 -25.36 -2.13
CA THR A 95 14.46 -25.98 -3.08
C THR A 95 14.06 -24.96 -4.14
N TRP A 96 14.22 -25.33 -5.41
CA TRP A 96 13.87 -24.51 -6.57
C TRP A 96 12.43 -24.74 -7.00
N ARG A 97 11.76 -23.69 -7.48
CA ARG A 97 10.36 -23.73 -7.93
C ARG A 97 10.12 -24.38 -9.31
N ASN A 98 11.18 -24.70 -10.05
CA ASN A 98 11.07 -25.33 -11.38
C ASN A 98 12.30 -26.19 -11.73
N GLY A 99 12.16 -27.03 -12.77
CA GLY A 99 13.22 -27.90 -13.29
C GLY A 99 14.46 -27.18 -13.84
N CYS A 100 14.33 -25.90 -14.20
CA CYS A 100 15.43 -25.04 -14.62
C CYS A 100 16.14 -24.35 -13.44
N LEU A 101 15.89 -24.77 -12.20
CA LEU A 101 16.56 -24.25 -11.00
C LEU A 101 16.36 -22.73 -10.82
N GLU A 102 15.19 -22.22 -11.20
CA GLU A 102 14.84 -20.79 -11.26
C GLU A 102 15.66 -19.96 -12.27
N LEU A 103 16.35 -20.62 -13.21
CA LEU A 103 17.19 -20.00 -14.26
C LEU A 103 16.86 -20.56 -15.65
N PRO A 104 15.67 -20.27 -16.22
CA PRO A 104 15.34 -20.62 -17.61
C PRO A 104 16.34 -20.01 -18.60
N GLN A 105 16.65 -20.71 -19.69
CA GLN A 105 17.25 -20.10 -20.88
C GLN A 105 16.16 -19.55 -21.81
N PRO A 106 16.49 -18.63 -22.75
CA PRO A 106 15.56 -18.21 -23.79
C PRO A 106 14.97 -19.42 -24.55
N ASN A 107 13.65 -19.41 -24.75
CA ASN A 107 12.87 -20.47 -25.40
C ASN A 107 12.90 -21.86 -24.70
N GLU A 108 13.35 -21.94 -23.45
CA GLU A 108 13.37 -23.20 -22.68
C GLU A 108 12.10 -23.42 -21.84
N PHE A 109 11.40 -24.53 -22.07
CA PHE A 109 10.24 -24.92 -21.28
C PHE A 109 10.64 -25.67 -20.00
N CYS A 110 10.46 -25.01 -18.85
CA CYS A 110 10.81 -25.53 -17.54
C CYS A 110 9.65 -26.29 -16.88
N THR A 111 9.90 -27.50 -16.37
CA THR A 111 8.90 -28.25 -15.59
C THR A 111 8.56 -27.52 -14.28
N GLN A 112 7.29 -27.55 -13.88
CA GLN A 112 6.78 -26.87 -12.66
C GLN A 112 7.05 -27.70 -11.38
N ALA A 113 8.05 -28.58 -11.40
CA ALA A 113 8.39 -29.46 -10.29
C ALA A 113 9.30 -28.75 -9.28
N LEU A 114 9.08 -29.00 -7.99
CA LEU A 114 9.99 -28.56 -6.93
C LEU A 114 11.26 -29.42 -6.95
N VAL A 115 12.44 -28.78 -7.04
CA VAL A 115 13.74 -29.47 -7.12
C VAL A 115 14.59 -29.15 -5.90
N PRO A 116 14.81 -30.10 -4.96
CA PRO A 116 15.78 -29.93 -3.88
C PRO A 116 17.21 -29.78 -4.41
N GLY A 117 17.98 -28.86 -3.86
CA GLY A 117 19.28 -28.47 -4.40
C GLY A 117 20.12 -27.55 -3.54
N TRP A 118 21.12 -26.92 -4.17
CA TRP A 118 22.11 -26.06 -3.52
C TRP A 118 22.36 -24.79 -4.32
N LEU A 119 22.40 -23.66 -3.62
CA LEU A 119 23.04 -22.44 -4.09
C LEU A 119 24.51 -22.50 -3.68
N VAL A 120 25.44 -22.25 -4.61
CA VAL A 120 26.88 -22.40 -4.40
C VAL A 120 27.60 -21.17 -4.94
N VAL A 121 28.41 -20.50 -4.11
CA VAL A 121 29.19 -19.33 -4.51
C VAL A 121 30.67 -19.70 -4.60
N VAL A 122 31.22 -19.62 -5.81
CA VAL A 122 32.64 -19.82 -6.09
C VAL A 122 33.35 -18.47 -6.16
N SER A 123 34.65 -18.45 -5.90
CA SER A 123 35.54 -17.29 -6.00
C SER A 123 36.88 -17.69 -6.62
N ASN A 124 37.51 -16.79 -7.37
CA ASN A 124 38.94 -16.88 -7.74
C ASN A 124 39.80 -15.80 -7.02
N GLY A 125 39.28 -15.26 -5.92
CA GLY A 125 39.87 -14.13 -5.20
C GLY A 125 39.57 -12.76 -5.81
N ARG A 126 39.32 -12.66 -7.13
CA ARG A 126 39.01 -11.39 -7.82
C ARG A 126 37.52 -11.23 -8.15
N GLN A 127 36.88 -12.31 -8.57
CA GLN A 127 35.47 -12.38 -8.96
C GLN A 127 34.77 -13.53 -8.23
N LYS A 128 33.43 -13.47 -8.19
CA LYS A 128 32.58 -14.50 -7.57
C LYS A 128 31.51 -14.96 -8.56
N TRP A 129 31.13 -16.24 -8.49
CA TRP A 129 30.13 -16.85 -9.36
C TRP A 129 29.11 -17.62 -8.53
N THR A 130 27.83 -17.30 -8.67
CA THR A 130 26.73 -18.00 -8.00
C THR A 130 26.15 -19.05 -8.93
N TYR A 131 26.16 -20.31 -8.50
CA TYR A 131 25.54 -21.44 -9.17
C TYR A 131 24.28 -21.90 -8.43
N HIS A 132 23.26 -22.29 -9.18
CA HIS A 132 22.15 -23.10 -8.69
C HIS A 132 22.36 -24.53 -9.16
N THR A 133 22.13 -25.53 -8.31
CA THR A 133 22.22 -26.95 -8.69
C THR A 133 21.15 -27.80 -7.99
N ASN A 134 20.85 -28.97 -8.53
CA ASN A 134 20.09 -30.01 -7.84
C ASN A 134 20.93 -30.72 -6.76
N ASN A 135 20.30 -31.55 -5.92
CA ASN A 135 20.95 -32.12 -4.72
C ASN A 135 22.19 -33.01 -4.98
N ASN A 136 22.45 -33.43 -6.23
CA ASN A 136 23.57 -34.32 -6.56
C ASN A 136 24.61 -33.71 -7.53
N GLY A 137 24.39 -32.51 -8.08
CA GLY A 137 25.30 -31.87 -9.03
C GLY A 137 25.12 -32.29 -10.50
N ARG A 138 24.05 -33.05 -10.84
CA ARG A 138 23.78 -33.49 -12.24
C ARG A 138 23.06 -32.45 -13.09
N SER A 139 22.39 -31.49 -12.46
CA SER A 139 21.86 -30.29 -13.11
C SER A 139 22.41 -29.08 -12.35
N LEU A 140 23.10 -28.18 -13.06
CA LEU A 140 23.67 -26.96 -12.50
C LEU A 140 23.63 -25.84 -13.53
N ARG A 141 23.46 -24.60 -13.06
CA ARG A 141 23.34 -23.39 -13.87
C ARG A 141 24.01 -22.21 -13.18
N LEU A 142 24.69 -21.37 -13.95
CA LEU A 142 25.27 -20.13 -13.46
C LEU A 142 24.17 -19.06 -13.35
N ALA A 143 23.93 -18.55 -12.14
CA ALA A 143 22.95 -17.51 -11.84
C ALA A 143 23.51 -16.10 -12.08
N SER A 144 24.78 -15.89 -11.73
CA SER A 144 25.51 -14.63 -11.91
C SER A 144 27.00 -14.87 -11.86
N SER A 145 27.75 -14.25 -12.79
CA SER A 145 29.13 -13.86 -12.57
C SER A 145 29.16 -12.44 -12.01
N ASN A 146 29.57 -12.25 -10.76
CA ASN A 146 29.59 -10.95 -10.10
C ASN A 146 30.71 -10.05 -10.66
N ASN A 147 30.42 -9.40 -11.79
CA ASN A 147 30.41 -7.95 -11.76
C ASN A 147 29.10 -7.53 -11.08
N SER A 148 29.18 -6.70 -10.04
CA SER A 148 28.02 -6.25 -9.27
C SER A 148 27.26 -5.14 -10.04
N SER A 149 26.51 -5.52 -11.07
CA SER A 149 25.83 -4.58 -11.98
C SER A 149 24.47 -5.06 -12.50
N GLN A 150 23.64 -5.65 -11.63
CA GLN A 150 22.17 -5.65 -11.81
C GLN A 150 21.47 -4.52 -11.02
N ASN A 151 22.17 -3.89 -10.07
CA ASN A 151 21.67 -2.75 -9.29
C ASN A 151 22.31 -1.40 -9.68
N GLU A 152 23.20 -1.37 -10.68
CA GLU A 152 23.86 -0.16 -11.15
C GLU A 152 23.94 -0.09 -12.68
N LEU A 153 23.51 1.05 -13.24
CA LEU A 153 23.59 1.35 -14.67
C LEU A 153 25.05 1.53 -15.11
N PRO A 154 25.54 0.80 -16.13
CA PRO A 154 26.91 0.92 -16.63
C PRO A 154 27.29 2.37 -16.97
N ARG A 155 28.53 2.78 -16.69
CA ARG A 155 28.95 4.18 -16.79
C ARG A 155 28.79 4.75 -18.20
N LYS A 156 29.12 3.97 -19.24
CA LYS A 156 28.91 4.37 -20.65
C LYS A 156 27.43 4.62 -20.98
N VAL A 157 26.54 3.70 -20.58
CA VAL A 157 25.07 3.84 -20.77
C VAL A 157 24.55 5.09 -20.04
N ARG A 158 25.02 5.32 -18.81
CA ARG A 158 24.71 6.52 -18.01
C ARG A 158 25.16 7.81 -18.70
N GLU A 159 26.38 7.83 -19.24
CA GLU A 159 26.97 8.96 -19.97
C GLU A 159 26.20 9.24 -21.28
N ALA A 160 25.98 8.22 -22.11
CA ALA A 160 25.28 8.33 -23.38
C ALA A 160 23.80 8.72 -23.23
N VAL A 161 23.08 8.16 -22.25
CA VAL A 161 21.67 8.52 -21.99
C VAL A 161 21.54 9.95 -21.48
N LEU A 162 22.45 10.42 -20.62
CA LEU A 162 22.42 11.82 -20.16
C LEU A 162 22.74 12.79 -21.30
N GLN A 163 23.70 12.47 -22.18
CA GLN A 163 23.95 13.26 -23.38
C GLN A 163 22.69 13.32 -24.27
N GLN A 164 22.08 12.17 -24.58
CA GLN A 164 20.89 12.14 -25.43
C GLN A 164 19.70 12.89 -24.79
N ALA A 165 19.61 12.90 -23.46
CA ALA A 165 18.62 13.68 -22.72
C ALA A 165 18.86 15.19 -22.79
N GLN A 166 20.12 15.67 -22.83
CA GLN A 166 20.41 17.08 -23.10
C GLN A 166 19.92 17.50 -24.48
N GLU A 167 20.21 16.71 -25.51
CA GLU A 167 19.80 16.96 -26.89
C GLU A 167 18.26 16.98 -27.05
N VAL A 168 17.54 16.07 -26.37
CA VAL A 168 16.07 15.98 -26.44
C VAL A 168 15.35 17.05 -25.62
N SER A 169 15.94 17.50 -24.50
CA SER A 169 15.29 18.46 -23.58
C SER A 169 15.74 19.91 -23.79
N GLY A 170 16.89 20.15 -24.43
CA GLY A 170 17.56 21.45 -24.47
C GLY A 170 18.17 21.88 -23.13
N LEU A 171 18.18 21.01 -22.11
CA LEU A 171 18.63 21.32 -20.75
C LEU A 171 20.12 21.00 -20.55
N SER A 172 20.70 21.61 -19.52
CA SER A 172 22.08 21.32 -19.12
C SER A 172 22.21 19.97 -18.40
N ALA A 173 23.39 19.35 -18.47
CA ALA A 173 23.71 18.15 -17.69
C ALA A 173 23.46 18.31 -16.18
N ARG A 174 23.63 19.53 -15.63
CA ARG A 174 23.42 19.83 -14.20
C ARG A 174 21.95 19.82 -13.76
N SER A 175 21.04 19.92 -14.72
CA SER A 175 19.58 19.94 -14.50
C SER A 175 18.90 18.59 -14.79
N LEU A 176 19.66 17.59 -15.26
CA LEU A 176 19.17 16.26 -15.62
C LEU A 176 19.72 15.22 -14.63
N SER A 177 18.87 14.27 -14.24
CA SER A 177 19.22 13.20 -13.29
C SER A 177 18.61 11.87 -13.73
N ILE A 178 19.30 10.75 -13.53
CA ILE A 178 18.72 9.43 -13.73
C ILE A 178 17.90 9.08 -12.50
N LEU A 179 16.60 8.83 -12.69
CA LEU A 179 15.65 8.52 -11.63
C LEU A 179 15.51 7.01 -11.39
N ASN A 180 15.53 6.22 -12.46
CA ASN A 180 15.38 4.76 -12.43
C ASN A 180 16.02 4.15 -13.69
N PHE A 181 16.36 2.86 -13.64
CA PHE A 181 16.81 2.08 -14.81
C PHE A 181 16.53 0.59 -14.60
N LYS A 182 16.34 -0.13 -15.70
CA LYS A 182 16.01 -1.56 -15.70
C LYS A 182 16.64 -2.22 -16.93
N ALA A 183 17.18 -3.43 -16.75
CA ALA A 183 17.55 -4.28 -17.89
C ALA A 183 16.28 -4.72 -18.65
N THR A 184 16.25 -4.46 -19.96
CA THR A 184 15.09 -4.62 -20.83
C THR A 184 15.56 -4.96 -22.24
N ASP A 185 14.93 -5.95 -22.88
CA ASP A 185 15.02 -6.17 -24.32
C ASP A 185 14.03 -5.27 -25.06
N TRP A 186 14.45 -4.64 -26.16
CA TRP A 186 13.64 -3.68 -26.90
C TRP A 186 13.84 -3.78 -28.41
N SER A 187 12.82 -3.43 -29.19
CA SER A 187 12.87 -3.49 -30.65
C SER A 187 13.53 -2.26 -31.27
N ASP A 188 14.52 -2.48 -32.12
CA ASP A 188 15.18 -1.45 -32.92
C ASP A 188 14.88 -1.59 -34.42
N GLY A 189 14.93 -0.45 -35.13
CA GLY A 189 14.39 -0.31 -36.48
C GLY A 189 12.89 -0.01 -36.51
N CYS A 190 12.30 -0.10 -37.71
CA CYS A 190 10.90 0.18 -38.03
C CYS A 190 10.36 1.60 -37.75
N ASP A 191 11.12 2.51 -37.14
CA ASP A 191 10.70 3.90 -36.84
C ASP A 191 10.28 4.74 -38.08
N ARG A 192 10.50 4.24 -39.31
CA ARG A 192 9.99 4.78 -40.59
C ARG A 192 9.59 3.68 -41.59
N SER A 193 8.67 2.80 -41.21
CA SER A 193 8.02 1.88 -42.16
C SER A 193 7.27 2.64 -43.26
N THR A 194 7.43 2.22 -44.52
CA THR A 194 6.68 2.75 -45.68
C THR A 194 6.06 1.60 -46.49
N PRO A 195 4.72 1.59 -46.69
CA PRO A 195 4.09 0.60 -47.57
C PRO A 195 4.69 0.65 -48.99
N PRO A 196 4.89 -0.49 -49.67
CA PRO A 196 4.42 -1.84 -49.31
C PRO A 196 5.42 -2.69 -48.51
N TYR A 197 6.55 -2.14 -48.04
CA TYR A 197 7.65 -2.93 -47.46
C TYR A 197 7.51 -3.05 -45.94
N PRO A 198 7.10 -4.22 -45.39
CA PRO A 198 7.25 -4.47 -43.96
C PRO A 198 8.74 -4.52 -43.60
N CYS A 199 9.06 -4.04 -42.41
CA CYS A 199 10.39 -4.10 -41.81
C CYS A 199 10.36 -5.15 -40.68
N ASP A 200 11.42 -5.95 -40.57
CA ASP A 200 11.61 -6.84 -39.44
C ASP A 200 12.37 -6.10 -38.33
N PRO A 201 11.80 -5.96 -37.11
CA PRO A 201 12.47 -5.30 -36.00
C PRO A 201 13.57 -6.19 -35.41
N ILE A 202 14.71 -5.59 -35.07
CA ILE A 202 15.83 -6.27 -34.41
C ILE A 202 15.62 -6.20 -32.90
N VAL A 203 15.62 -7.33 -32.20
CA VAL A 203 15.58 -7.33 -30.72
C VAL A 203 16.97 -6.98 -30.19
N VAL A 204 17.06 -5.89 -29.44
CA VAL A 204 18.27 -5.37 -28.80
C VAL A 204 18.16 -5.51 -27.28
N SER A 205 19.05 -6.32 -26.70
CA SER A 205 19.18 -6.41 -25.24
C SER A 205 19.96 -5.22 -24.69
N GLY A 206 19.43 -4.59 -23.63
CA GLY A 206 20.12 -3.52 -22.93
C GLY A 206 19.32 -2.93 -21.78
N TRP A 207 19.18 -1.60 -21.77
CA TRP A 207 18.68 -0.85 -20.63
C TRP A 207 17.57 0.11 -21.02
N GLN A 208 16.48 0.08 -20.26
CA GLN A 208 15.52 1.16 -20.17
C GLN A 208 15.92 2.10 -19.04
N VAL A 209 16.00 3.41 -19.30
CA VAL A 209 16.54 4.41 -18.38
C VAL A 209 15.64 5.63 -18.32
N THR A 210 15.20 6.01 -17.12
CA THR A 210 14.34 7.18 -16.89
C THR A 210 15.19 8.37 -16.42
N VAL A 211 15.22 9.43 -17.22
CA VAL A 211 15.86 10.72 -16.89
C VAL A 211 14.80 11.73 -16.49
N GLY A 212 15.07 12.56 -15.48
CA GLY A 212 14.16 13.62 -15.04
C GLY A 212 14.84 14.96 -14.80
N ALA A 213 14.06 16.03 -15.00
CA ALA A 213 14.39 17.42 -14.69
C ALA A 213 13.13 18.12 -14.16
N ALA A 214 13.15 18.58 -12.91
CA ALA A 214 11.99 19.13 -12.21
C ALA A 214 10.73 18.24 -12.37
N ASN A 215 9.69 18.73 -13.04
CA ASN A 215 8.44 18.01 -13.28
C ASN A 215 8.39 17.23 -14.62
N GLN A 216 9.48 17.22 -15.40
CA GLN A 216 9.57 16.52 -16.67
C GLN A 216 10.38 15.22 -16.53
N ARG A 217 9.99 14.20 -17.30
CA ARG A 217 10.64 12.89 -17.35
C ARG A 217 10.67 12.38 -18.78
N TRP A 218 11.76 11.71 -19.14
CA TRP A 218 11.97 11.06 -20.44
C TRP A 218 12.45 9.63 -20.19
N VAL A 219 12.00 8.69 -21.03
CA VAL A 219 12.47 7.30 -21.01
C VAL A 219 13.33 7.07 -22.24
N PHE A 220 14.54 6.56 -22.03
CA PHE A 220 15.48 6.18 -23.09
C PHE A 220 15.66 4.66 -23.10
N LEU A 221 15.87 4.13 -24.29
CA LEU A 221 16.27 2.76 -24.54
C LEU A 221 17.72 2.78 -25.02
N SER A 222 18.56 1.96 -24.40
CA SER A 222 19.99 1.83 -24.70
C SER A 222 20.34 0.37 -24.95
N ASP A 223 21.34 0.11 -25.78
CA ASP A 223 22.01 -1.20 -25.78
C ASP A 223 22.92 -1.34 -24.54
N ASN A 224 23.47 -2.54 -24.35
CA ASN A 224 24.20 -2.92 -23.13
C ASN A 224 25.44 -2.07 -22.82
N ASP A 225 26.08 -1.46 -23.84
CA ASP A 225 27.29 -0.66 -23.68
C ASP A 225 27.10 0.84 -23.99
N GLY A 226 25.92 1.27 -24.45
CA GLY A 226 25.58 2.68 -24.70
C GLY A 226 26.03 3.17 -26.08
N ALA A 227 26.26 2.27 -27.02
CA ALA A 227 26.58 2.59 -28.42
C ALA A 227 25.34 3.03 -29.22
N ARG A 228 24.15 2.57 -28.82
CA ARG A 228 22.85 3.08 -29.29
C ARG A 228 22.06 3.58 -28.10
N VAL A 229 21.54 4.79 -28.22
CA VAL A 229 20.49 5.32 -27.33
C VAL A 229 19.39 5.91 -28.20
N LYS A 230 18.13 5.59 -27.91
CA LYS A 230 16.97 6.29 -28.49
C LYS A 230 15.97 6.70 -27.42
N LEU A 231 15.32 7.84 -27.62
CA LEU A 231 14.14 8.20 -26.85
C LEU A 231 13.05 7.16 -27.11
N ALA A 232 12.42 6.64 -26.07
CA ALA A 232 11.25 5.77 -26.18
C ALA A 232 10.06 6.58 -26.70
N LYS A 233 9.93 6.65 -28.03
CA LYS A 233 8.73 7.14 -28.72
C LYS A 233 7.76 5.98 -28.91
N ASP A 234 6.47 6.29 -28.94
CA ASP A 234 5.42 5.29 -29.15
C ASP A 234 5.61 4.57 -30.50
N GLN A 235 6.14 3.33 -30.46
CA GLN A 235 6.11 2.41 -31.61
C GLN A 235 4.68 1.96 -31.98
N ASN A 236 3.65 2.57 -31.39
CA ASN A 236 2.30 2.61 -31.96
C ASN A 236 1.53 3.90 -31.55
N SER A 237 2.01 5.08 -31.99
CA SER A 237 1.39 6.39 -31.70
C SER A 237 0.07 6.63 -32.45
N THR A 238 -0.89 5.73 -32.27
CA THR A 238 -2.29 5.88 -32.66
C THR A 238 -3.25 5.74 -31.48
N ASN A 239 -2.79 5.19 -30.33
CA ASN A 239 -3.66 4.88 -29.19
C ASN A 239 -3.20 5.43 -27.82
N ALA A 240 -1.99 5.98 -27.66
CA ALA A 240 -1.55 6.55 -26.37
C ALA A 240 -2.45 7.70 -25.88
N ASN A 241 -2.99 8.50 -26.81
CA ASN A 241 -3.97 9.55 -26.54
C ASN A 241 -5.43 9.12 -26.80
N LYS A 242 -5.70 7.86 -27.13
CA LYS A 242 -7.04 7.36 -27.42
C LYS A 242 -7.61 6.63 -26.20
N PRO A 243 -8.68 7.12 -25.57
CA PRO A 243 -9.29 6.43 -24.43
C PRO A 243 -9.77 5.02 -24.82
N LEU A 244 -9.36 4.02 -24.03
CA LEU A 244 -9.87 2.65 -24.10
C LEU A 244 -11.10 2.53 -23.18
N THR A 245 -12.14 1.79 -23.57
CA THR A 245 -13.28 1.55 -22.67
C THR A 245 -12.89 0.60 -21.54
N ILE A 246 -13.19 0.96 -20.29
CA ILE A 246 -13.00 0.09 -19.13
C ILE A 246 -14.08 -1.01 -19.17
N PRO A 247 -13.73 -2.31 -19.12
CA PRO A 247 -14.69 -3.40 -19.02
C PRO A 247 -15.59 -3.26 -17.79
N GLN A 248 -16.87 -3.63 -17.90
CA GLN A 248 -17.82 -3.49 -16.79
C GLN A 248 -17.43 -4.29 -15.53
N SER A 249 -16.65 -5.37 -15.69
CA SER A 249 -16.03 -6.15 -14.62
C SER A 249 -14.87 -5.47 -13.89
N GLU A 250 -14.29 -4.43 -14.49
CA GLU A 250 -13.14 -3.67 -13.96
C GLU A 250 -13.54 -2.29 -13.43
N LEU A 251 -14.81 -1.88 -13.64
CA LEU A 251 -15.34 -0.66 -13.06
C LEU A 251 -15.47 -0.79 -11.53
N PRO A 252 -15.02 0.21 -10.75
CA PRO A 252 -15.30 0.23 -9.32
C PRO A 252 -16.81 0.40 -9.08
N PRO A 253 -17.32 0.00 -7.90
CA PRO A 253 -18.75 0.16 -7.56
C PRO A 253 -19.25 1.59 -7.75
N PRO A 254 -20.56 1.83 -7.93
CA PRO A 254 -21.13 3.18 -7.97
C PRO A 254 -20.70 4.07 -6.77
N LEU A 255 -20.96 5.38 -6.87
CA LEU A 255 -20.78 6.27 -5.71
C LEU A 255 -21.93 6.10 -4.73
N ASP A 256 -21.60 5.92 -3.45
CA ASP A 256 -22.60 5.83 -2.36
C ASP A 256 -23.40 7.12 -2.19
N GLN A 257 -24.56 7.03 -1.54
CA GLN A 257 -25.41 8.19 -1.29
C GLN A 257 -24.67 9.26 -0.46
N GLY A 258 -24.71 10.50 -0.93
CA GLY A 258 -23.97 11.63 -0.34
C GLY A 258 -22.55 11.80 -0.87
N VAL A 259 -21.98 10.82 -1.58
CA VAL A 259 -20.67 10.98 -2.23
C VAL A 259 -20.79 11.90 -3.45
N VAL A 260 -19.81 12.78 -3.60
CA VAL A 260 -19.62 13.69 -4.74
C VAL A 260 -18.62 13.08 -5.72
N PHE A 261 -17.50 12.58 -5.19
CA PHE A 261 -16.36 12.13 -5.98
C PHE A 261 -15.53 11.10 -5.23
N ARG A 262 -14.88 10.20 -5.97
CA ARG A 262 -13.95 9.21 -5.43
C ARG A 262 -12.72 9.09 -6.33
N GLN A 263 -11.54 9.12 -5.74
CA GLN A 263 -10.29 8.68 -6.35
C GLN A 263 -9.87 7.35 -5.70
N ILE A 264 -9.47 6.36 -6.51
CA ILE A 264 -8.65 5.25 -6.07
C ILE A 264 -7.28 5.40 -6.73
N SER A 265 -6.21 5.48 -5.94
CA SER A 265 -4.83 5.52 -6.42
C SER A 265 -4.11 4.24 -6.03
N SER A 266 -3.55 3.51 -7.00
CA SER A 266 -2.88 2.22 -6.80
C SER A 266 -1.58 2.15 -7.60
N GLY A 267 -0.61 1.35 -7.14
CA GLY A 267 0.69 1.17 -7.77
C GLY A 267 1.82 1.93 -7.06
N GLY A 268 2.77 2.45 -7.85
CA GLY A 268 4.05 2.97 -7.36
C GLY A 268 4.97 1.89 -6.78
N PHE A 269 6.23 2.25 -6.52
CA PHE A 269 7.25 1.35 -5.92
C PHE A 269 6.82 0.63 -4.63
N ALA A 270 5.88 1.21 -3.87
CA ALA A 270 5.39 0.65 -2.61
C ALA A 270 4.17 -0.29 -2.78
N GLY A 271 3.60 -0.41 -3.98
CA GLY A 271 2.45 -1.29 -4.27
C GLY A 271 1.20 -0.98 -3.43
N ARG A 272 1.00 0.26 -2.98
CA ARG A 272 -0.06 0.64 -2.05
C ARG A 272 -1.30 1.10 -2.80
N THR A 273 -2.48 0.72 -2.30
CA THR A 273 -3.77 1.24 -2.78
C THR A 273 -4.40 2.15 -1.74
N TYR A 274 -4.83 3.33 -2.15
CA TYR A 274 -5.61 4.26 -1.34
C TYR A 274 -6.91 4.64 -2.04
N GLN A 275 -7.97 4.82 -1.28
CA GLN A 275 -9.22 5.42 -1.73
C GLN A 275 -9.43 6.74 -1.00
N THR A 276 -9.60 7.83 -1.74
CA THR A 276 -10.02 9.14 -1.23
C THR A 276 -11.43 9.44 -1.73
N VAL A 277 -12.34 9.81 -0.83
CA VAL A 277 -13.76 10.07 -1.08
C VAL A 277 -14.12 11.47 -0.60
N LEU A 278 -14.81 12.25 -1.44
CA LEU A 278 -15.40 13.54 -1.03
C LEU A 278 -16.91 13.40 -0.92
N LEU A 279 -17.45 13.78 0.24
CA LEU A 279 -18.88 13.82 0.53
C LEU A 279 -19.45 15.23 0.32
N ASN A 280 -20.76 15.31 0.09
CA ASN A 280 -21.50 16.56 -0.12
C ASN A 280 -21.55 17.48 1.12
N ASP A 281 -21.28 16.94 2.32
CA ASP A 281 -21.14 17.70 3.56
C ASP A 281 -19.73 18.34 3.72
N GLY A 282 -18.81 18.06 2.79
CA GLY A 282 -17.42 18.51 2.83
C GLY A 282 -16.45 17.57 3.54
N SER A 283 -16.87 16.38 3.96
CA SER A 283 -15.95 15.36 4.47
C SER A 283 -15.09 14.79 3.34
N LEU A 284 -13.76 14.94 3.45
CA LEU A 284 -12.77 14.32 2.59
C LEU A 284 -12.10 13.18 3.37
N ILE A 285 -12.42 11.94 3.01
CA ILE A 285 -12.00 10.72 3.73
C ILE A 285 -11.00 9.97 2.85
N ARG A 286 -9.78 9.72 3.34
CA ARG A 286 -8.80 8.83 2.69
C ARG A 286 -8.61 7.58 3.54
N VAL A 287 -8.56 6.41 2.91
CA VAL A 287 -8.34 5.09 3.52
C VAL A 287 -7.29 4.33 2.71
N ARG A 288 -6.49 3.47 3.35
CA ARG A 288 -5.63 2.49 2.68
C ARG A 288 -6.39 1.17 2.51
N ILE A 289 -6.47 0.67 1.28
CA ILE A 289 -7.17 -0.58 0.97
C ILE A 289 -6.17 -1.74 1.00
N GLY A 290 -6.56 -2.84 1.64
CA GLY A 290 -5.83 -4.12 1.61
C GLY A 290 -4.94 -4.40 2.83
N ASP A 291 -5.01 -3.59 3.89
CA ASP A 291 -4.67 -4.03 5.24
C ASP A 291 -5.93 -4.31 6.06
N ALA A 292 -5.78 -5.03 7.17
CA ALA A 292 -6.92 -5.57 7.92
C ALA A 292 -7.66 -4.55 8.80
N ASN A 293 -7.13 -3.32 8.95
CA ASN A 293 -7.48 -2.38 10.02
C ASN A 293 -7.71 -0.93 9.54
N ASP A 294 -7.86 -0.68 8.23
CA ASP A 294 -7.94 0.68 7.65
C ASP A 294 -6.75 1.58 8.09
N SER A 295 -5.54 1.02 8.20
CA SER A 295 -4.49 1.50 9.12
C SER A 295 -3.86 2.88 8.80
N GLU A 296 -4.27 3.52 7.70
CA GLU A 296 -3.86 4.88 7.32
C GLU A 296 -5.08 5.74 6.96
N ARG A 297 -6.20 5.54 7.68
CA ARG A 297 -7.43 6.33 7.53
C ARG A 297 -7.26 7.74 8.06
N SER A 298 -7.60 8.73 7.23
CA SER A 298 -7.61 10.15 7.58
C SER A 298 -8.91 10.81 7.10
N VAL A 299 -9.38 11.80 7.87
CA VAL A 299 -10.59 12.58 7.56
C VAL A 299 -10.25 14.06 7.65
N ARG A 300 -10.68 14.84 6.66
CA ARG A 300 -10.47 16.29 6.56
C ARG A 300 -11.79 16.97 6.20
N ARG A 301 -11.89 18.28 6.46
CA ARG A 301 -13.03 19.11 6.03
C ARG A 301 -12.62 20.01 4.86
N VAL A 302 -13.52 20.12 3.88
CA VAL A 302 -13.46 20.99 2.70
C VAL A 302 -14.64 21.94 2.79
N SER A 303 -14.46 23.22 2.46
CA SER A 303 -15.55 24.19 2.61
C SER A 303 -16.70 23.87 1.63
N ARG A 304 -17.96 24.11 2.04
CA ARG A 304 -19.13 23.87 1.17
C ARG A 304 -19.06 24.65 -0.15
N GLN A 305 -18.42 25.83 -0.16
CA GLN A 305 -18.18 26.60 -1.37
C GLN A 305 -17.23 25.87 -2.34
N GLN A 306 -16.13 25.29 -1.86
CA GLN A 306 -15.22 24.47 -2.67
C GLN A 306 -15.92 23.20 -3.18
N VAL A 307 -16.73 22.54 -2.35
CA VAL A 307 -17.54 21.38 -2.77
C VAL A 307 -18.50 21.75 -3.90
N GLN A 308 -19.23 22.86 -3.77
CA GLN A 308 -20.16 23.35 -4.79
C GLN A 308 -19.46 23.74 -6.09
N GLN A 309 -18.31 24.44 -6.01
CA GLN A 309 -17.48 24.77 -7.17
C GLN A 309 -16.98 23.51 -7.89
N PHE A 310 -16.63 22.47 -7.15
CA PHE A 310 -16.20 21.19 -7.71
C PHE A 310 -17.36 20.37 -8.29
N GLU A 311 -18.54 20.34 -7.65
CA GLU A 311 -19.75 19.75 -8.24
C GLU A 311 -20.13 20.46 -9.56
N GLN A 312 -20.04 21.80 -9.63
CA GLN A 312 -20.26 22.56 -10.86
C GLN A 312 -19.22 22.22 -11.95
N LEU A 313 -17.94 22.08 -11.59
CA LEU A 313 -16.90 21.65 -12.52
C LEU A 313 -17.18 20.25 -13.07
N LEU A 314 -17.48 19.27 -12.19
CA LEU A 314 -17.81 17.90 -12.59
C LEU A 314 -19.05 17.82 -13.49
N GLN A 315 -20.07 18.68 -13.27
CA GLN A 315 -21.22 18.79 -14.16
C GLN A 315 -20.83 19.34 -15.55
N ARG A 316 -19.97 20.37 -15.60
CA ARG A 316 -19.46 20.93 -16.86
C ARG A 316 -18.59 19.93 -17.63
N THR A 317 -17.74 19.17 -16.93
CA THR A 317 -16.81 18.19 -17.51
C THR A 317 -17.38 16.75 -17.55
N ARG A 318 -18.70 16.58 -17.43
CA ARG A 318 -19.35 15.25 -17.46
C ARG A 318 -19.00 14.39 -18.67
N GLY A 319 -18.60 15.03 -19.78
CA GLY A 319 -18.16 14.35 -21.01
C GLY A 319 -16.88 13.52 -20.88
N GLU A 320 -16.05 13.77 -19.86
CA GLU A 320 -14.79 13.04 -19.66
C GLU A 320 -14.98 11.70 -18.92
N PHE A 321 -16.03 11.58 -18.11
CA PHE A 321 -16.29 10.44 -17.21
C PHE A 321 -17.04 9.29 -17.90
N ARG A 322 -16.55 8.85 -19.06
CA ARG A 322 -17.24 7.91 -19.96
C ARG A 322 -16.86 6.43 -19.78
N ASN A 323 -16.43 6.03 -18.59
CA ASN A 323 -15.90 4.69 -18.30
C ASN A 323 -14.69 4.36 -19.20
N VAL A 324 -13.70 5.25 -19.20
CA VAL A 324 -12.52 5.17 -20.09
C VAL A 324 -11.19 5.18 -19.34
N ASN A 325 -10.21 4.46 -19.87
CA ASN A 325 -8.83 4.39 -19.40
C ASN A 325 -7.89 5.08 -20.40
N TYR A 326 -7.00 5.93 -19.90
CA TYR A 326 -5.84 6.44 -20.59
C TYR A 326 -4.63 5.60 -20.16
N PRO A 327 -4.22 4.60 -20.97
CA PRO A 327 -3.19 3.64 -20.57
C PRO A 327 -1.83 4.32 -20.37
N ALA A 328 -0.94 3.65 -19.63
CA ALA A 328 0.44 4.10 -19.54
C ALA A 328 1.18 3.85 -20.86
N PRO A 329 2.16 4.69 -21.24
CA PRO A 329 2.97 4.45 -22.43
C PRO A 329 3.62 3.06 -22.43
N THR A 330 3.81 2.46 -23.59
CA THR A 330 4.37 1.09 -23.68
C THR A 330 5.78 1.05 -23.07
N GLY A 331 5.99 0.13 -22.13
CA GLY A 331 7.23 0.03 -21.34
C GLY A 331 7.23 0.84 -20.04
N ALA A 332 6.21 1.64 -19.75
CA ALA A 332 6.05 2.27 -18.44
C ALA A 332 5.97 1.23 -17.31
N ALA A 333 6.66 1.52 -16.20
CA ALA A 333 6.67 0.73 -14.98
C ALA A 333 6.63 1.66 -13.76
N ASP A 334 6.34 1.11 -12.57
CA ASP A 334 6.37 1.80 -11.28
C ASP A 334 5.51 3.08 -11.16
N TYR A 335 4.57 3.28 -12.09
CA TYR A 335 3.65 4.41 -12.12
C TYR A 335 2.50 4.27 -11.10
N ILE A 336 1.84 5.38 -10.80
CA ILE A 336 0.60 5.39 -10.01
C ILE A 336 -0.59 5.50 -10.96
N THR A 337 -1.48 4.52 -10.91
CA THR A 337 -2.78 4.52 -11.59
C THR A 337 -3.81 5.22 -10.73
N TYR A 338 -4.50 6.21 -11.29
CA TYR A 338 -5.59 6.95 -10.66
C TYR A 338 -6.91 6.61 -11.35
N THR A 339 -7.85 6.07 -10.59
CA THR A 339 -9.23 5.79 -11.03
C THR A 339 -10.16 6.81 -10.37
N LEU A 340 -10.68 7.74 -11.16
CA LEU A 340 -11.57 8.81 -10.73
C LEU A 340 -13.02 8.46 -11.07
N THR A 341 -13.91 8.39 -10.08
CA THR A 341 -15.35 8.18 -10.27
C THR A 341 -16.14 9.43 -9.88
N SER A 342 -17.02 9.85 -10.79
CA SER A 342 -18.07 10.85 -10.55
C SER A 342 -19.46 10.19 -10.66
N ARG A 343 -20.55 10.93 -10.39
CA ARG A 343 -21.93 10.44 -10.61
C ARG A 343 -22.28 10.18 -12.09
N GLN A 344 -21.38 10.45 -13.04
CA GLN A 344 -21.60 10.25 -14.48
C GLN A 344 -20.86 9.01 -15.02
N GLY A 345 -19.90 8.48 -14.25
CA GLY A 345 -19.05 7.36 -14.64
C GLY A 345 -17.63 7.50 -14.11
N THR A 346 -16.74 6.63 -14.59
CA THR A 346 -15.32 6.55 -14.18
C THR A 346 -14.39 6.99 -15.30
N VAL A 347 -13.22 7.51 -14.95
CA VAL A 347 -12.06 7.68 -15.83
C VAL A 347 -10.80 7.21 -15.11
N GLN A 348 -9.93 6.49 -15.81
CA GLN A 348 -8.65 6.00 -15.30
C GLN A 348 -7.50 6.63 -16.07
N TYR A 349 -6.42 6.99 -15.38
CA TYR A 349 -5.17 7.49 -15.97
C TYR A 349 -3.97 7.14 -15.08
N ASN A 350 -2.76 7.54 -15.49
CA ASN A 350 -1.50 7.32 -14.78
C ASN A 350 -0.67 8.61 -14.70
N ASP A 351 0.23 8.73 -13.70
CA ASP A 351 1.02 9.95 -13.48
C ASP A 351 1.94 10.32 -14.66
N ILE A 352 2.39 9.34 -15.45
CA ILE A 352 3.19 9.57 -16.66
C ILE A 352 2.35 10.22 -17.77
N ALA A 353 1.12 9.74 -18.01
CA ALA A 353 0.24 10.25 -19.06
C ALA A 353 -0.52 11.54 -18.68
N GLN A 354 -0.45 12.02 -17.43
CA GLN A 354 -1.31 13.09 -16.92
C GLN A 354 -1.29 14.38 -17.77
N ASN A 355 -0.14 14.75 -18.32
CA ASN A 355 0.02 15.95 -19.14
C ASN A 355 -0.58 15.84 -20.56
N ASN A 356 -0.90 14.62 -21.02
CA ASN A 356 -1.44 14.32 -22.34
C ASN A 356 -2.98 14.16 -22.33
N LEU A 357 -3.62 14.23 -21.16
CA LEU A 357 -5.06 14.08 -20.98
C LEU A 357 -5.84 15.27 -21.58
N PRO A 358 -7.15 15.11 -21.91
CA PRO A 358 -7.99 16.22 -22.35
C PRO A 358 -7.98 17.39 -21.35
N GLN A 359 -8.01 18.63 -21.85
CA GLN A 359 -7.92 19.84 -21.01
C GLN A 359 -8.99 19.90 -19.91
N ASN A 360 -10.22 19.45 -20.19
CA ASN A 360 -11.29 19.32 -19.21
C ASN A 360 -10.91 18.37 -18.04
N LEU A 361 -10.28 17.24 -18.36
CA LEU A 361 -9.84 16.27 -17.37
C LEU A 361 -8.63 16.79 -16.58
N GLN A 362 -7.70 17.50 -17.22
CA GLN A 362 -6.61 18.20 -16.52
C GLN A 362 -7.15 19.27 -15.54
N LEU A 363 -8.21 20.00 -15.90
CA LEU A 363 -8.88 20.95 -15.00
C LEU A 363 -9.50 20.26 -13.78
N VAL A 364 -10.16 19.11 -13.97
CA VAL A 364 -10.70 18.32 -12.84
C VAL A 364 -9.59 17.79 -11.96
N ILE A 365 -8.52 17.22 -12.54
CA ILE A 365 -7.36 16.72 -11.80
C ILE A 365 -6.68 17.86 -11.03
N LYS A 366 -6.57 19.05 -11.60
CA LYS A 366 -6.04 20.24 -10.90
C LYS A 366 -6.94 20.65 -9.73
N ALA A 367 -8.25 20.84 -9.94
CA ALA A 367 -9.17 21.24 -8.87
C ALA A 367 -9.29 20.17 -7.77
N TRP A 368 -9.21 18.89 -8.13
CA TRP A 368 -9.16 17.78 -7.19
C TRP A 368 -7.83 17.72 -6.42
N SER A 369 -6.70 17.97 -7.10
CA SER A 369 -5.39 18.14 -6.49
C SER A 369 -5.39 19.35 -5.54
N GLU A 370 -6.08 20.43 -5.86
CA GLU A 370 -6.29 21.55 -4.93
C GLU A 370 -7.15 21.13 -3.73
N ILE A 371 -8.24 20.35 -3.90
CA ILE A 371 -9.03 19.85 -2.76
C ILE A 371 -8.23 18.89 -1.85
N ASN A 372 -7.44 17.99 -2.44
CA ASN A 372 -6.67 16.97 -1.72
C ASN A 372 -5.36 17.53 -1.12
N ASN A 373 -4.66 18.38 -1.88
CA ASN A 373 -3.33 18.94 -1.59
C ASN A 373 -3.38 20.41 -1.15
N ASN A 374 -4.56 21.03 -0.97
CA ASN A 374 -4.72 22.12 0.00
C ASN A 374 -4.43 21.55 1.39
N GLN A 375 -3.14 21.37 1.68
CA GLN A 375 -2.60 21.57 3.02
C GLN A 375 -3.17 22.90 3.53
N ALA A 376 -3.51 22.99 4.81
CA ALA A 376 -3.48 24.30 5.43
C ALA A 376 -2.02 24.76 5.29
N THR A 377 -1.80 25.83 4.52
CA THR A 377 -0.45 26.34 4.24
C THR A 377 0.31 26.50 5.54
N ASP A 378 1.53 25.96 5.60
CA ASP A 378 2.31 25.77 6.83
C ASP A 378 2.32 27.01 7.73
N ASP A 379 1.38 27.01 8.69
CA ASP A 379 1.14 28.13 9.58
C ASP A 379 0.31 27.68 10.78
N THR A 380 0.99 27.04 11.73
CA THR A 380 0.45 26.73 13.06
C THR A 380 0.17 27.97 13.92
N SER A 381 0.39 29.18 13.39
CA SER A 381 -0.02 30.46 14.01
C SER A 381 -1.33 31.04 13.45
N LYS A 382 -1.85 30.54 12.31
CA LYS A 382 -3.14 30.99 11.74
C LYS A 382 -4.33 30.36 12.48
N LEU A 383 -5.00 31.20 13.26
CA LEU A 383 -6.32 30.92 13.84
C LEU A 383 -7.34 30.59 12.75
N VAL A 384 -7.99 29.43 12.84
CA VAL A 384 -9.07 29.03 11.92
C VAL A 384 -10.42 29.35 12.57
N PRO A 385 -11.32 30.17 11.98
CA PRO A 385 -12.65 30.39 12.54
C PRO A 385 -13.46 29.09 12.62
N ILE A 386 -14.06 28.81 13.79
CA ILE A 386 -14.96 27.67 13.97
C ILE A 386 -16.27 27.97 13.20
N PRO A 387 -16.72 27.10 12.28
CA PRO A 387 -18.00 27.27 11.59
C PRO A 387 -19.17 27.38 12.58
N GLN A 388 -20.16 28.21 12.28
CA GLN A 388 -21.35 28.36 13.15
C GLN A 388 -22.11 27.03 13.38
N SER A 389 -22.01 26.08 12.45
CA SER A 389 -22.56 24.72 12.56
C SER A 389 -21.74 23.76 13.43
N GLU A 390 -20.52 24.15 13.82
CA GLU A 390 -19.60 23.35 14.65
C GLU A 390 -19.39 23.97 16.04
N LEU A 391 -19.98 25.14 16.30
CA LEU A 391 -20.08 25.70 17.64
C LEU A 391 -21.04 24.85 18.50
N PRO A 392 -20.67 24.52 19.74
CA PRO A 392 -21.60 23.90 20.68
C PRO A 392 -22.73 24.88 21.04
N PRO A 393 -23.86 24.38 21.56
CA PRO A 393 -24.90 25.23 22.11
C PRO A 393 -24.36 26.22 23.15
N PRO A 394 -24.99 27.39 23.33
CA PRO A 394 -24.68 28.33 24.40
C PRO A 394 -24.62 27.66 25.79
N LEU A 395 -23.91 28.28 26.72
CA LEU A 395 -23.84 27.79 28.09
C LEU A 395 -25.20 27.89 28.78
N ASP A 396 -25.65 26.79 29.37
CA ASP A 396 -26.92 26.70 30.10
C ASP A 396 -26.94 27.58 31.37
N GLN A 397 -28.12 27.86 31.91
CA GLN A 397 -28.24 28.78 33.05
C GLN A 397 -27.47 28.28 34.29
N GLY A 398 -26.54 29.11 34.75
CA GLY A 398 -25.63 28.78 35.86
C GLY A 398 -24.41 27.93 35.47
N VAL A 399 -24.17 27.69 34.17
CA VAL A 399 -22.90 27.15 33.68
C VAL A 399 -21.88 28.27 33.50
N VAL A 400 -20.69 28.05 34.04
CA VAL A 400 -19.53 28.96 33.94
C VAL A 400 -18.67 28.61 32.73
N PHE A 401 -18.48 27.31 32.50
CA PHE A 401 -17.54 26.78 31.51
C PHE A 401 -17.92 25.37 31.07
N ARG A 402 -17.70 25.07 29.80
CA ARG A 402 -17.91 23.75 29.16
C ARG A 402 -16.66 23.36 28.38
N GLN A 403 -16.13 22.17 28.63
CA GLN A 403 -15.19 21.48 27.73
C GLN A 403 -15.91 20.31 27.08
N ILE A 404 -15.84 20.20 25.76
CA ILE A 404 -16.07 18.95 25.04
C ILE A 404 -14.70 18.42 24.61
N SER A 405 -14.34 17.20 25.01
CA SER A 405 -13.13 16.51 24.55
C SER A 405 -13.54 15.31 23.70
N SER A 406 -13.09 15.25 22.46
CA SER A 406 -13.47 14.24 21.47
C SER A 406 -12.23 13.75 20.71
N GLY A 407 -12.09 12.44 20.51
CA GLY A 407 -10.97 11.83 19.78
C GLY A 407 -10.23 10.77 20.59
N GLY A 408 -8.92 10.69 20.37
CA GLY A 408 -8.05 9.65 20.93
C GLY A 408 -8.26 8.26 20.31
N PHE A 409 -7.32 7.34 20.56
CA PHE A 409 -7.33 5.95 20.09
C PHE A 409 -8.66 5.19 20.33
N ALA A 410 -9.39 5.53 21.40
CA ALA A 410 -10.67 4.90 21.75
C ALA A 410 -11.92 5.62 21.18
N ALA A 411 -11.73 6.69 20.38
CA ALA A 411 -12.78 7.48 19.73
C ALA A 411 -13.95 7.88 20.66
N ARG A 412 -13.63 8.40 21.86
CA ARG A 412 -14.64 8.76 22.88
C ARG A 412 -14.86 10.26 22.92
N THR A 413 -16.12 10.66 23.11
CA THR A 413 -16.49 12.06 23.39
C THR A 413 -17.00 12.19 24.82
N TYR A 414 -16.46 13.16 25.55
CA TYR A 414 -16.92 13.55 26.87
C TYR A 414 -17.24 15.04 26.90
N GLU A 415 -18.36 15.40 27.52
CA GLU A 415 -18.64 16.78 27.92
C GLU A 415 -18.33 16.92 29.42
N THR A 416 -17.66 18.01 29.79
CA THR A 416 -17.38 18.37 31.18
C THR A 416 -17.79 19.82 31.43
N VAL A 417 -18.67 20.03 32.40
CA VAL A 417 -19.38 21.28 32.67
C VAL A 417 -19.12 21.71 34.10
N LEU A 418 -18.69 22.96 34.30
CA LEU A 418 -18.58 23.59 35.61
C LEU A 418 -19.73 24.58 35.82
N ARG A 419 -20.46 24.41 36.92
CA ARG A 419 -21.54 25.30 37.37
C ARG A 419 -21.05 26.30 38.41
N ASN A 420 -21.74 27.44 38.49
CA ASN A 420 -21.44 28.53 39.43
C ASN A 420 -21.62 28.15 40.90
N ASP A 421 -22.40 27.09 41.19
CA ASP A 421 -22.54 26.51 42.53
C ASP A 421 -21.36 25.58 42.93
N GLY A 422 -20.38 25.40 42.05
CA GLY A 422 -19.25 24.49 42.22
C GLY A 422 -19.51 23.05 41.81
N THR A 423 -20.66 22.72 41.21
CA THR A 423 -20.85 21.38 40.64
C THR A 423 -20.02 21.23 39.36
N LEU A 424 -19.10 20.27 39.34
CA LEU A 424 -18.38 19.82 38.15
C LEU A 424 -19.02 18.50 37.69
N ILE A 425 -19.57 18.46 36.48
CA ILE A 425 -20.23 17.29 35.90
C ILE A 425 -19.43 16.85 34.68
N ARG A 426 -19.08 15.56 34.57
CA ARG A 426 -18.58 14.96 33.32
C ARG A 426 -19.49 13.82 32.89
N VAL A 427 -19.91 13.84 31.63
CA VAL A 427 -20.71 12.78 30.98
C VAL A 427 -19.99 12.31 29.71
N ARG A 428 -20.24 11.07 29.32
CA ARG A 428 -19.90 10.56 28.00
C ARG A 428 -21.04 10.91 27.04
N VAL A 429 -20.70 11.47 25.88
CA VAL A 429 -21.70 11.90 24.88
C VAL A 429 -21.94 10.77 23.89
N GLY A 430 -23.21 10.44 23.64
CA GLY A 430 -23.60 9.49 22.59
C GLY A 430 -23.75 8.03 23.04
N ASP A 431 -23.84 7.75 24.34
CA ASP A 431 -24.59 6.57 24.82
C ASP A 431 -25.95 7.00 25.38
N ALA A 432 -26.93 6.09 25.31
CA ALA A 432 -28.31 6.35 25.70
C ALA A 432 -28.57 6.22 27.22
N ASN A 433 -27.53 5.93 28.01
CA ASN A 433 -27.65 5.45 29.39
C ASN A 433 -26.81 6.25 30.40
N ASP A 434 -26.20 7.38 30.01
CA ASP A 434 -25.26 8.16 30.84
C ASP A 434 -24.12 7.29 31.44
N SER A 435 -23.64 6.30 30.68
CA SER A 435 -22.93 5.11 31.21
C SER A 435 -21.58 5.41 31.87
N GLU A 436 -20.99 6.57 31.58
CA GLU A 436 -19.78 7.09 32.22
C GLU A 436 -20.01 8.53 32.73
N ARG A 437 -21.03 8.70 33.58
CA ARG A 437 -21.32 9.95 34.29
C ARG A 437 -20.59 10.05 35.63
N SER A 438 -20.02 11.22 35.91
CA SER A 438 -19.38 11.57 37.18
C SER A 438 -19.73 13.00 37.61
N VAL A 439 -19.84 13.22 38.91
CA VAL A 439 -20.15 14.52 39.51
C VAL A 439 -19.20 14.76 40.69
N ARG A 440 -18.62 15.96 40.77
CA ARG A 440 -17.72 16.41 41.84
C ARG A 440 -18.13 17.81 42.32
N ARG A 441 -17.59 18.21 43.48
CA ARG A 441 -17.72 19.57 44.02
C ARG A 441 -16.36 20.27 44.02
N ILE A 442 -16.36 21.50 43.55
CA ILE A 442 -15.24 22.45 43.56
C ILE A 442 -15.59 23.57 44.55
N SER A 443 -14.62 24.07 45.31
CA SER A 443 -14.91 25.14 46.28
C SER A 443 -15.33 26.44 45.57
N ARG A 444 -16.23 27.22 46.18
CA ARG A 444 -16.67 28.50 45.61
C ARG A 444 -15.51 29.48 45.36
N GLN A 445 -14.46 29.42 46.18
CA GLN A 445 -13.26 30.23 46.00
C GLN A 445 -12.50 29.86 44.71
N GLN A 446 -12.34 28.56 44.42
CA GLN A 446 -11.74 28.09 43.16
C GLN A 446 -12.60 28.46 41.94
N VAL A 447 -13.93 28.35 42.05
CA VAL A 447 -14.86 28.78 40.98
C VAL A 447 -14.67 30.28 40.69
N GLN A 448 -14.70 31.13 41.73
CA GLN A 448 -14.52 32.58 41.58
C GLN A 448 -13.15 32.96 41.01
N GLN A 449 -12.08 32.25 41.39
CA GLN A 449 -10.74 32.45 40.81
C GLN A 449 -10.72 32.09 39.31
N PHE A 450 -11.38 31.00 38.91
CA PHE A 450 -11.48 30.59 37.52
C PHE A 450 -12.38 31.53 36.70
N GLU A 451 -13.50 32.00 37.25
CA GLU A 451 -14.33 33.06 36.66
C GLU A 451 -13.52 34.34 36.42
N GLN A 452 -12.76 34.81 37.42
CA GLN A 452 -11.88 35.98 37.25
C GLN A 452 -10.81 35.78 36.16
N LEU A 453 -10.29 34.57 36.00
CA LEU A 453 -9.36 34.24 34.92
C LEU A 453 -10.06 34.32 33.54
N LEU A 454 -11.26 33.72 33.39
CA LEU A 454 -12.05 33.82 32.16
C LEU A 454 -12.41 35.28 31.82
N GLN A 455 -12.77 36.09 32.83
CA GLN A 455 -13.08 37.52 32.66
C GLN A 455 -11.85 38.35 32.22
N ARG A 456 -10.62 37.87 32.43
CA ARG A 456 -9.36 38.47 31.92
C ARG A 456 -8.95 37.94 30.53
N THR A 457 -9.45 36.76 30.14
CA THR A 457 -9.07 36.03 28.92
C THR A 457 -10.18 36.06 27.83
N LYS A 458 -11.24 36.85 28.02
CA LYS A 458 -12.39 36.98 27.08
C LYS A 458 -11.99 37.10 25.61
N TRP A 459 -10.98 37.94 25.35
CA TRP A 459 -10.50 38.28 24.02
C TRP A 459 -9.84 37.12 23.26
N ASP A 460 -9.62 35.98 23.90
CA ASP A 460 -8.99 34.80 23.31
C ASP A 460 -10.02 33.69 22.94
N PHE A 461 -11.31 33.86 23.33
CA PHE A 461 -12.43 32.96 23.05
C PHE A 461 -13.26 33.37 21.80
N ARG A 462 -12.59 33.69 20.68
CA ARG A 462 -13.22 34.35 19.51
C ARG A 462 -13.91 33.40 18.50
N ASN A 463 -14.41 32.25 18.93
CA ASN A 463 -14.88 31.18 18.04
C ASN A 463 -13.78 30.76 17.04
N VAL A 464 -12.59 30.42 17.56
CA VAL A 464 -11.40 30.06 16.77
C VAL A 464 -10.82 28.70 17.18
N SER A 465 -10.25 28.00 16.21
CA SER A 465 -9.60 26.70 16.34
C SER A 465 -8.11 26.79 16.07
N TYR A 466 -7.33 26.10 16.90
CA TYR A 466 -5.90 25.85 16.72
C TYR A 466 -5.74 24.45 16.14
N PRO A 467 -5.49 24.32 14.82
CA PRO A 467 -5.47 23.02 14.14
C PRO A 467 -4.32 22.14 14.62
N ALA A 468 -4.49 20.82 14.48
CA ALA A 468 -3.45 19.85 14.75
C ALA A 468 -2.26 20.03 13.76
N PRO A 469 -1.00 19.80 14.20
CA PRO A 469 0.15 19.76 13.30
C PRO A 469 -0.03 18.82 12.11
N ASN A 470 0.57 19.18 10.97
CA ASN A 470 0.50 18.37 9.75
C ASN A 470 1.06 16.94 9.98
N GLY A 471 0.29 15.93 9.58
CA GLY A 471 0.63 14.51 9.77
C GLY A 471 0.23 13.90 11.12
N ALA A 472 -0.38 14.68 12.03
CA ALA A 472 -0.89 14.15 13.28
C ALA A 472 -2.11 13.22 13.10
N ALA A 473 -2.19 12.20 13.95
CA ALA A 473 -3.32 11.29 14.12
C ALA A 473 -3.56 11.05 15.62
N ASP A 474 -4.65 10.36 15.97
CA ASP A 474 -4.99 9.85 17.32
C ASP A 474 -5.00 10.87 18.48
N PHE A 475 -5.03 12.17 18.16
CA PHE A 475 -5.11 13.27 19.11
C PHE A 475 -6.52 13.44 19.70
N ILE A 476 -6.61 14.12 20.84
CA ILE A 476 -7.88 14.57 21.43
C ILE A 476 -8.08 16.05 21.09
N THR A 477 -9.20 16.36 20.45
CA THR A 477 -9.67 17.73 20.24
C THR A 477 -10.46 18.21 21.45
N HIS A 478 -10.07 19.35 22.01
CA HIS A 478 -10.70 20.02 23.13
C HIS A 478 -11.40 21.31 22.65
N THR A 479 -12.72 21.33 22.72
CA THR A 479 -13.57 22.50 22.47
C THR A 479 -13.97 23.12 23.81
N LEU A 480 -13.39 24.28 24.14
CA LEU A 480 -13.64 25.04 25.37
C LEU A 480 -14.64 26.17 25.09
N THR A 481 -15.67 26.30 25.92
CA THR A 481 -16.74 27.31 25.76
C THR A 481 -16.89 28.13 27.03
N SER A 482 -16.87 29.45 26.87
CA SER A 482 -17.14 30.44 27.91
C SER A 482 -18.35 31.31 27.53
N GLN A 483 -18.82 32.16 28.44
CA GLN A 483 -19.86 33.18 28.15
C GLN A 483 -19.47 34.16 27.01
N ASN A 484 -18.19 34.25 26.64
CA ASN A 484 -17.68 35.20 25.65
C ASN A 484 -17.45 34.54 24.27
N GLY A 485 -17.69 33.23 24.15
CA GLY A 485 -17.47 32.44 22.94
C GLY A 485 -16.67 31.16 23.18
N THR A 486 -16.32 30.50 22.08
CA THR A 486 -15.70 29.17 22.02
C THR A 486 -14.25 29.26 21.54
N VAL A 487 -13.42 28.30 21.92
CA VAL A 487 -12.09 28.07 21.37
C VAL A 487 -11.79 26.58 21.31
N GLN A 488 -11.20 26.11 20.22
CA GLN A 488 -10.89 24.70 19.99
C GLN A 488 -9.38 24.49 19.84
N TYR A 489 -8.83 23.43 20.40
CA TYR A 489 -7.43 23.04 20.20
C TYR A 489 -7.25 21.52 20.27
N ASN A 490 -6.05 21.03 20.02
CA ASN A 490 -5.72 19.60 20.11
C ASN A 490 -4.65 19.37 21.19
N ASP A 491 -4.73 18.30 21.96
CA ASP A 491 -3.80 17.97 23.05
C ASP A 491 -2.32 18.11 22.66
N ILE A 492 -1.92 17.53 21.53
CA ILE A 492 -0.58 17.63 20.91
C ILE A 492 -0.15 19.06 20.54
N SER A 493 -1.08 20.01 20.49
CA SER A 493 -0.85 21.44 20.18
C SER A 493 -0.95 22.35 21.41
N GLN A 494 -1.28 21.81 22.60
CA GLN A 494 -1.52 22.59 23.82
C GLN A 494 -0.34 23.52 24.21
N ASN A 495 0.89 23.06 23.97
CA ASN A 495 2.11 23.81 24.27
C ASN A 495 2.35 24.99 23.30
N ASN A 496 1.62 25.05 22.18
CA ASN A 496 1.72 26.10 21.16
C ASN A 496 0.61 27.16 21.28
N LEU A 497 -0.33 27.00 22.22
CA LEU A 497 -1.41 27.96 22.46
C LEU A 497 -0.87 29.29 23.03
N PRO A 498 -1.55 30.44 22.81
CA PRO A 498 -1.18 31.70 23.44
C PRO A 498 -1.18 31.61 24.96
N THR A 499 -0.21 32.26 25.62
CA THR A 499 0.06 32.14 27.05
C THR A 499 -1.14 32.42 27.96
N LYS A 500 -2.10 33.25 27.52
CA LYS A 500 -3.36 33.49 28.25
C LYS A 500 -4.29 32.28 28.22
N LEU A 501 -4.43 31.64 27.06
CA LEU A 501 -5.25 30.44 26.89
C LEU A 501 -4.61 29.24 27.58
N GLN A 502 -3.27 29.12 27.52
CA GLN A 502 -2.53 28.13 28.31
C GLN A 502 -2.83 28.23 29.80
N ARG A 503 -2.87 29.45 30.37
CA ARG A 503 -3.26 29.65 31.78
C ARG A 503 -4.67 29.17 32.08
N VAL A 504 -5.63 29.34 31.18
CA VAL A 504 -7.00 28.80 31.33
C VAL A 504 -6.98 27.28 31.27
N VAL A 505 -6.27 26.68 30.31
CA VAL A 505 -6.13 25.21 30.19
C VAL A 505 -5.46 24.60 31.43
N THR A 506 -4.38 25.20 31.93
CA THR A 506 -3.70 24.75 33.15
C THR A 506 -4.59 24.86 34.37
N ALA A 507 -5.27 26.00 34.57
CA ALA A 507 -6.20 26.18 35.69
C ALA A 507 -7.40 25.23 35.61
N TRP A 508 -7.94 24.98 34.41
CA TRP A 508 -9.00 24.01 34.19
C TRP A 508 -8.56 22.59 34.51
N ASN A 509 -7.40 22.15 34.00
CA ASN A 509 -6.82 20.84 34.30
C ASN A 509 -6.51 20.68 35.80
N GLN A 510 -6.18 21.75 36.52
CA GLN A 510 -6.09 21.74 37.98
C GLN A 510 -7.44 21.46 38.64
N LEU A 511 -8.54 22.08 38.19
CA LEU A 511 -9.90 21.77 38.71
C LEU A 511 -10.36 20.34 38.39
N LEU A 512 -9.95 19.77 37.25
CA LEU A 512 -10.19 18.36 36.94
C LEU A 512 -9.35 17.42 37.81
N GLY A 513 -8.10 17.81 38.10
CA GLY A 513 -7.11 17.04 38.83
C GLY A 513 -7.17 17.14 40.35
N THR A 514 -7.83 18.16 40.92
CA THR A 514 -8.03 18.27 42.37
C THR A 514 -8.95 17.16 42.87
N SER A 515 -8.33 16.11 43.42
CA SER A 515 -8.97 15.14 44.29
C SER A 515 -9.18 15.73 45.69
N GLN A 516 -10.44 15.80 46.10
CA GLN A 516 -10.87 15.73 47.49
C GLN A 516 -11.95 14.64 47.57
#